data_AF-A0A955DVC5-F1
#
_entry.id   AF-A0A955DVC5-F1
#
_cell.length_a   1.000
_cell.length_b   1.000
_cell.length_c   1.000
_cell.angle_alpha   90.00
_cell.angle_beta   90.00
_cell.angle_gamma   90.00
#
_symmetry.space_group_name_H-M   'P 1'
#
loop_
_entity.id
_entity.type
_entity.pdbx_description
1 polymer ?
#
loop_
_entity_poly.entity_id
_entity_poly.type
_entity_poly.pdbx_seq_one_letter_code
_entity_poly.pdbx_strand_id
1 'polypeptide(L)'
;MQPSDHEVLTIVQWLDDALAYHPADAPVDPGWFSMHRLNRVEYANTLRDLLGVEVTDLASSLPPDDTGYGFDNIADVLTVSPLHLETYLSVAEASIDRALGPVVEFSDEPRALTFEGAGGSTPLEGGGQFLYTNSSAFRTVEVGAGTYEIIVEAWGTPAGDEAPRLSLRVDREEVLEAFIEAERAAPERVRTTVVLDAGRHTIAAHFTNDFYRPDVADRNLAIASIELAGPLPGSDVVRSPSFETIFFAPPGSNDASARRAARRVLERFASRAFRRPLAGHESNLLMKVYESARREGDGYEQGVRVAMTAALVSPAFLYRSVAHASPNDESAIHRLGGHELASRARYFLWSSVPGDG
;
A
#
# COMPACT_ATOMS: atom_id res chain seq x y z
N MET A 1 -8.06 -5.91 1.14
CA MET A 1 -8.64 -5.59 2.47
C MET A 1 -9.88 -4.74 2.24
N GLN A 2 -10.84 -4.76 3.16
CA GLN A 2 -11.92 -3.76 3.17
C GLN A 2 -11.35 -2.49 3.84
N PRO A 3 -11.67 -1.27 3.34
CA PRO A 3 -11.25 -0.04 4.00
C PRO A 3 -11.75 -0.02 5.44
N SER A 4 -10.98 0.55 6.37
CA SER A 4 -11.46 0.73 7.74
C SER A 4 -12.58 1.78 7.79
N ASP A 5 -13.51 1.64 8.75
CA ASP A 5 -14.60 2.59 8.94
C ASP A 5 -14.10 4.05 9.13
N HIS A 6 -12.88 4.20 9.67
CA HIS A 6 -12.25 5.50 9.90
C HIS A 6 -11.68 6.13 8.62
N GLU A 7 -11.07 5.34 7.74
CA GLU A 7 -10.60 5.79 6.42
C GLU A 7 -11.78 6.28 5.59
N VAL A 8 -12.89 5.53 5.59
CA VAL A 8 -14.13 5.92 4.91
C VAL A 8 -14.63 7.26 5.46
N LEU A 9 -14.70 7.44 6.78
CA LEU A 9 -15.15 8.68 7.40
C LEU A 9 -14.25 9.88 7.07
N THR A 10 -12.93 9.67 7.06
CA THR A 10 -11.95 10.74 6.73
C THR A 10 -12.12 11.21 5.29
N ILE A 11 -12.35 10.28 4.36
CA ILE A 11 -12.57 10.58 2.94
C ILE A 11 -13.93 11.23 2.70
N VAL A 12 -14.98 10.79 3.40
CA VAL A 12 -16.31 11.42 3.34
C VAL A 12 -16.25 12.86 3.83
N GLN A 13 -15.62 13.11 4.98
CA GLN A 13 -15.45 14.46 5.51
C GLN A 13 -14.64 15.36 4.56
N TRP A 14 -13.61 14.79 3.93
CA TRP A 14 -12.84 15.46 2.88
C TRP A 14 -13.70 15.83 1.66
N LEU A 15 -14.62 14.94 1.25
CA LEU A 15 -15.54 15.16 0.15
C LEU A 15 -16.49 16.33 0.44
N ASP A 16 -17.05 16.37 1.64
CA ASP A 16 -17.94 17.45 2.09
C ASP A 16 -17.22 18.81 2.11
N ASP A 17 -15.99 18.86 2.64
CA ASP A 17 -15.16 20.06 2.66
C ASP A 17 -14.80 20.54 1.24
N ALA A 18 -14.52 19.62 0.31
CA ALA A 18 -14.20 19.92 -1.08
C ALA A 18 -15.42 20.42 -1.86
N LEU A 19 -16.60 19.87 -1.59
CA LEU A 19 -17.87 20.29 -2.20
C LEU A 19 -18.37 21.63 -1.66
N ALA A 20 -18.06 21.98 -0.41
CA ALA A 20 -18.50 23.22 0.22
C ALA A 20 -17.74 24.49 -0.24
N TYR A 21 -16.70 24.37 -1.08
CA TYR A 21 -15.89 25.51 -1.51
C TYR A 21 -16.57 26.32 -2.63
N HIS A 22 -17.07 27.52 -2.29
CA HIS A 22 -17.55 28.53 -3.23
C HIS A 22 -16.61 29.76 -3.21
N PRO A 23 -15.91 30.10 -4.31
CA PRO A 23 -15.16 31.35 -4.40
C PRO A 23 -16.14 32.54 -4.40
N ALA A 24 -15.93 33.52 -3.53
CA ALA A 24 -16.77 34.72 -3.41
C ALA A 24 -16.81 35.59 -4.69
N ASP A 25 -15.87 35.37 -5.60
CA ASP A 25 -15.65 36.18 -6.81
C ASP A 25 -15.99 35.41 -8.12
N ALA A 26 -16.62 34.23 -8.03
CA ALA A 26 -16.99 33.46 -9.21
C ALA A 26 -18.12 34.18 -10.00
N PRO A 27 -17.95 34.50 -11.30
CA PRO A 27 -19.01 35.11 -12.09
C PRO A 27 -20.26 34.21 -12.12
N VAL A 28 -21.43 34.82 -11.90
CA VAL A 28 -22.73 34.17 -11.62
C VAL A 28 -23.37 33.50 -12.84
N ASP A 29 -22.67 33.37 -13.97
CA ASP A 29 -23.18 32.58 -15.10
C ASP A 29 -22.02 32.02 -15.94
N PRO A 30 -21.65 30.74 -15.79
CA PRO A 30 -20.58 30.13 -16.58
C PRO A 30 -21.06 29.71 -17.99
N GLY A 31 -22.31 29.98 -18.35
CA GLY A 31 -22.96 29.45 -19.54
C GLY A 31 -23.09 27.93 -19.52
N TRP A 32 -23.36 27.30 -20.67
CA TRP A 32 -23.63 25.85 -20.74
C TRP A 32 -22.33 25.04 -20.66
N PHE A 33 -22.03 24.44 -19.51
CA PHE A 33 -21.00 23.40 -19.35
C PHE A 33 -21.67 22.10 -18.89
N SER A 34 -21.46 21.00 -19.64
CA SER A 34 -21.85 19.67 -19.17
C SER A 34 -20.73 19.11 -18.29
N MET A 35 -21.00 18.86 -17.00
CA MET A 35 -20.14 18.03 -16.17
C MET A 35 -20.40 16.56 -16.55
N HIS A 36 -19.36 15.86 -16.99
CA HIS A 36 -19.45 14.45 -17.36
C HIS A 36 -18.71 13.60 -16.33
N ARG A 37 -19.41 12.71 -15.62
CA ARG A 37 -18.79 11.70 -14.76
C ARG A 37 -18.02 10.72 -15.64
N LEU A 38 -16.77 10.41 -15.30
CA LEU A 38 -15.99 9.38 -15.99
C LEU A 38 -16.79 8.09 -16.01
N ASN A 39 -17.00 7.57 -17.22
CA ASN A 39 -17.58 6.25 -17.38
C ASN A 39 -16.55 5.17 -16.98
N ARG A 40 -16.98 3.91 -16.87
CA ARG A 40 -16.09 2.81 -16.43
C ARG A 40 -14.79 2.69 -17.24
N VAL A 41 -14.89 2.88 -18.55
CA VAL A 41 -13.75 2.78 -19.48
C VAL A 41 -12.83 3.99 -19.32
N GLU A 42 -13.40 5.20 -19.22
CA GLU A 42 -12.64 6.43 -19.00
C GLU A 42 -11.91 6.40 -17.66
N TYR A 43 -12.55 5.88 -16.60
CA TYR A 43 -11.95 5.70 -15.29
C TYR A 43 -10.75 4.73 -15.37
N ALA A 44 -10.94 3.55 -15.96
CA ALA A 44 -9.88 2.56 -16.14
C ALA A 44 -8.68 3.11 -16.93
N ASN A 45 -8.94 3.84 -18.01
CA ASN A 45 -7.89 4.44 -18.83
C ASN A 45 -7.14 5.54 -18.07
N THR A 46 -7.87 6.38 -17.33
CA THR A 46 -7.25 7.44 -16.54
C THR A 46 -6.35 6.85 -15.44
N LEU A 47 -6.80 5.80 -14.75
CA LEU A 47 -5.97 5.12 -13.76
C LEU A 47 -4.73 4.50 -14.37
N ARG A 48 -4.85 3.85 -15.54
CA ARG A 48 -3.70 3.31 -16.27
C ARG A 48 -2.69 4.41 -16.64
N ASP A 49 -3.15 5.56 -17.11
CA ASP A 49 -2.26 6.68 -17.45
C ASP A 49 -1.57 7.30 -16.21
N LEU A 50 -2.24 7.28 -15.06
CA LEU A 50 -1.70 7.81 -13.80
C LEU A 50 -0.75 6.82 -13.10
N LEU A 51 -1.11 5.55 -13.10
CA LEU A 51 -0.49 4.50 -12.29
C LEU A 51 0.39 3.54 -13.10
N GLY A 52 0.33 3.57 -14.43
CA GLY A 52 1.16 2.75 -15.30
C GLY A 52 0.81 1.25 -15.30
N VAL A 53 -0.38 0.87 -14.81
CA VAL A 53 -0.82 -0.53 -14.71
C VAL A 53 -2.20 -0.74 -15.34
N GLU A 54 -2.44 -1.94 -15.87
CA GLU A 54 -3.75 -2.33 -16.37
C GLU A 54 -4.71 -2.63 -15.20
N VAL A 55 -5.84 -1.95 -15.19
CA VAL A 55 -6.87 -2.02 -14.13
C VAL A 55 -8.28 -2.22 -14.67
N THR A 56 -8.40 -2.63 -15.93
CA THR A 56 -9.71 -2.81 -16.61
C THR A 56 -10.57 -3.87 -15.91
N ASP A 57 -9.95 -4.92 -15.37
CA ASP A 57 -10.59 -5.93 -14.53
C ASP A 57 -11.12 -5.34 -13.21
N LEU A 58 -10.36 -4.45 -12.56
CA LEU A 58 -10.78 -3.79 -11.32
C LEU A 58 -11.92 -2.81 -11.59
N ALA A 59 -11.79 -1.96 -12.61
CA ALA A 59 -12.84 -1.02 -12.98
C ALA A 59 -14.13 -1.74 -13.41
N SER A 60 -14.06 -3.01 -13.82
CA SER A 60 -15.24 -3.77 -14.25
C SER A 60 -16.34 -3.88 -13.18
N SER A 61 -15.97 -3.79 -11.89
CA SER A 61 -16.88 -3.83 -10.75
C SER A 61 -17.57 -2.50 -10.44
N LEU A 62 -17.17 -1.41 -11.10
CA LEU A 62 -17.85 -0.13 -10.94
C LEU A 62 -19.32 -0.23 -11.41
N PRO A 63 -20.22 0.57 -10.82
CA PRO A 63 -21.61 0.61 -11.24
C PRO A 63 -21.73 0.85 -12.75
N PRO A 64 -22.71 0.23 -13.44
CA PRO A 64 -22.95 0.49 -14.85
C PRO A 64 -23.29 1.96 -15.08
N ASP A 65 -22.85 2.48 -16.23
CA ASP A 65 -23.13 3.87 -16.62
C ASP A 65 -24.60 4.01 -17.06
N ASP A 66 -25.32 4.98 -16.48
CA ASP A 66 -26.73 5.24 -16.83
C ASP A 66 -26.84 5.79 -18.27
N THR A 67 -27.55 5.07 -19.13
CA THR A 67 -27.82 5.47 -20.52
C THR A 67 -29.09 6.35 -20.61
N GLY A 68 -29.20 7.40 -19.79
CA GLY A 68 -30.34 8.31 -19.75
C GLY A 68 -30.11 9.58 -20.57
N TYR A 69 -30.86 9.76 -21.67
CA TYR A 69 -30.89 11.00 -22.46
C TYR A 69 -31.41 12.20 -21.64
N GLY A 70 -30.69 13.33 -21.71
CA GLY A 70 -31.23 14.69 -21.80
C GLY A 70 -32.19 15.21 -20.70
N PHE A 71 -31.68 16.19 -19.94
CA PHE A 71 -32.41 17.22 -19.19
C PHE A 71 -33.31 16.74 -18.02
N ASP A 72 -32.80 16.83 -16.79
CA ASP A 72 -33.36 17.76 -15.78
C ASP A 72 -32.53 17.75 -14.47
N ASN A 73 -32.28 18.96 -13.96
CA ASN A 73 -31.66 19.35 -12.68
C ASN A 73 -30.18 19.07 -12.39
N ILE A 74 -29.38 20.09 -12.74
CA ILE A 74 -28.04 20.42 -12.23
C ILE A 74 -28.17 20.83 -10.75
N ALA A 75 -28.26 19.86 -9.84
CA ALA A 75 -27.96 20.01 -8.41
C ALA A 75 -28.07 18.67 -7.68
N ASP A 76 -29.00 17.80 -8.07
CA ASP A 76 -29.28 16.54 -7.35
C ASP A 76 -28.47 15.33 -7.85
N VAL A 77 -27.85 15.42 -9.04
CA VAL A 77 -27.07 14.33 -9.69
C VAL A 77 -25.62 14.24 -9.18
N LEU A 78 -25.18 15.16 -8.32
CA LEU A 78 -23.86 15.09 -7.67
C LEU A 78 -23.82 14.12 -6.48
N THR A 79 -24.95 13.47 -6.15
CA THR A 79 -25.01 12.46 -5.08
C THR A 79 -24.43 11.13 -5.58
N VAL A 80 -23.12 10.93 -5.37
CA VAL A 80 -22.56 9.58 -5.37
C VAL A 80 -23.26 8.84 -4.24
N SER A 81 -24.12 7.86 -4.55
CA SER A 81 -24.69 6.97 -3.53
C SER A 81 -23.56 6.42 -2.66
N PRO A 82 -23.70 6.33 -1.32
CA PRO A 82 -22.66 5.79 -0.44
C PRO A 82 -22.10 4.44 -0.92
N LEU A 83 -22.97 3.58 -1.48
CA LEU A 83 -22.59 2.29 -2.08
C LEU A 83 -21.68 2.42 -3.31
N HIS A 84 -21.86 3.49 -4.10
CA HIS A 84 -20.98 3.78 -5.23
C HIS A 84 -19.63 4.28 -4.74
N LEU A 85 -19.57 5.11 -3.70
CA LEU A 85 -18.32 5.63 -3.14
C LEU A 85 -17.45 4.49 -2.60
N GLU A 86 -18.02 3.54 -1.86
CA GLU A 86 -17.31 2.34 -1.37
C GLU A 86 -16.69 1.53 -2.52
N THR A 87 -17.43 1.38 -3.63
CA THR A 87 -16.93 0.67 -4.82
C THR A 87 -15.79 1.44 -5.49
N TYR A 88 -15.92 2.76 -5.66
CA TYR A 88 -14.84 3.59 -6.18
C TYR A 88 -13.60 3.56 -5.28
N LEU A 89 -13.79 3.58 -3.96
CA LEU A 89 -12.73 3.50 -2.97
C LEU A 89 -11.96 2.18 -3.10
N SER A 90 -12.68 1.06 -3.10
CA SER A 90 -12.10 -0.27 -3.26
C SER A 90 -11.32 -0.42 -4.57
N VAL A 91 -11.85 0.09 -5.68
CA VAL A 91 -11.16 0.05 -6.98
C VAL A 91 -9.92 0.94 -6.98
N ALA A 92 -9.99 2.13 -6.38
CA ALA A 92 -8.85 3.05 -6.28
C ALA A 92 -7.70 2.45 -5.45
N GLU A 93 -8.01 1.90 -4.27
CA GLU A 93 -7.04 1.22 -3.41
C GLU A 93 -6.40 0.04 -4.11
N ALA A 94 -7.20 -0.87 -4.68
CA ALA A 94 -6.70 -2.04 -5.39
C ALA A 94 -5.81 -1.66 -6.59
N SER A 95 -6.12 -0.53 -7.25
CA SER A 95 -5.33 -0.01 -8.37
C SER A 95 -4.00 0.56 -7.89
N ILE A 96 -3.99 1.30 -6.77
CA ILE A 96 -2.77 1.82 -6.14
C ILE A 96 -1.89 0.66 -5.65
N ASP A 97 -2.47 -0.34 -5.00
CA ASP A 97 -1.74 -1.51 -4.51
C ASP A 97 -1.12 -2.31 -5.65
N ARG A 98 -1.88 -2.52 -6.74
CA ARG A 98 -1.34 -3.16 -7.94
C ARG A 98 -0.19 -2.36 -8.55
N ALA A 99 -0.29 -1.03 -8.53
CA ALA A 99 0.74 -0.16 -9.09
C ALA A 99 2.00 -0.14 -8.23
N LEU A 100 1.87 -0.01 -6.91
CA LEU A 100 2.98 0.29 -6.01
C LEU A 100 3.55 -0.96 -5.32
N GLY A 101 2.84 -2.08 -5.36
CA GLY A 101 3.18 -3.29 -4.61
C GLY A 101 2.84 -3.18 -3.12
N PRO A 102 3.30 -4.12 -2.28
CA PRO A 102 3.13 -4.02 -0.83
C PRO A 102 3.81 -2.77 -0.29
N VAL A 103 3.25 -2.18 0.77
CA VAL A 103 3.92 -1.12 1.52
C VAL A 103 5.18 -1.70 2.14
N VAL A 104 6.30 -1.01 1.95
CA VAL A 104 7.57 -1.41 2.55
C VAL A 104 7.90 -0.45 3.66
N GLU A 105 7.64 -0.88 4.89
CA GLU A 105 8.04 -0.15 6.08
C GLU A 105 9.40 -0.67 6.54
N PHE A 106 10.43 0.14 6.30
CA PHE A 106 11.75 -0.17 6.81
C PHE A 106 11.75 -0.05 8.34
N SER A 107 12.23 -1.09 9.01
CA SER A 107 12.36 -1.11 10.46
C SER A 107 13.56 -1.94 10.86
N ASP A 108 14.37 -1.41 11.74
CA ASP A 108 15.41 -2.13 12.47
C ASP A 108 14.91 -2.64 13.84
N GLU A 109 13.66 -2.35 14.21
CA GLU A 109 13.05 -2.86 15.44
C GLU A 109 12.57 -4.32 15.26
N PRO A 110 13.11 -5.29 16.02
CA PRO A 110 12.68 -6.68 15.92
C PRO A 110 11.27 -6.89 16.45
N ARG A 111 10.43 -7.60 15.69
CA ARG A 111 9.12 -8.06 16.15
C ARG A 111 9.18 -9.54 16.51
N ALA A 112 8.68 -9.92 17.69
CA ALA A 112 8.49 -11.33 18.03
C ALA A 112 7.40 -11.96 17.14
N LEU A 113 7.72 -13.10 16.54
CA LEU A 113 6.77 -13.90 15.77
C LEU A 113 6.04 -14.86 16.72
N THR A 114 4.76 -15.11 16.44
CA THR A 114 4.10 -16.30 16.97
C THR A 114 4.50 -17.50 16.13
N PHE A 115 4.90 -18.59 16.77
CA PHE A 115 5.38 -19.79 16.07
C PHE A 115 4.87 -21.06 16.73
N GLU A 116 4.91 -22.14 15.97
CA GLU A 116 4.42 -23.45 16.39
C GLU A 116 5.58 -24.45 16.41
N GLY A 117 5.50 -25.42 17.32
CA GLY A 117 6.39 -26.57 17.33
C GLY A 117 5.91 -27.65 16.37
N ALA A 118 6.85 -28.37 15.75
CA ALA A 118 6.60 -29.57 14.95
C ALA A 118 7.52 -30.70 15.41
N GLY A 119 6.98 -31.92 15.49
CA GLY A 119 7.71 -33.10 15.95
C GLY A 119 7.70 -33.23 17.47
N GLY A 120 8.83 -33.64 18.06
CA GLY A 120 8.99 -33.72 19.51
C GLY A 120 9.19 -32.34 20.11
N SER A 121 8.08 -31.63 20.34
CA SER A 121 8.07 -30.29 20.91
C SER A 121 6.89 -30.05 21.87
N THR A 122 7.11 -29.26 22.91
CA THR A 122 6.06 -28.75 23.81
C THR A 122 6.13 -27.23 23.93
N PRO A 123 4.98 -26.53 24.02
CA PRO A 123 4.99 -25.09 24.27
C PRO A 123 5.65 -24.73 25.61
N LEU A 124 6.40 -23.62 25.62
CA LEU A 124 6.93 -22.99 26.82
C LEU A 124 5.98 -21.89 27.30
N GLU A 125 6.07 -21.57 28.59
CA GLU A 125 5.49 -20.35 29.14
C GLU A 125 6.14 -19.13 28.46
N GLY A 126 5.33 -18.17 28.02
CA GLY A 126 5.79 -17.02 27.24
C GLY A 126 5.74 -17.19 25.71
N GLY A 127 5.25 -18.34 25.21
CA GLY A 127 4.99 -18.55 23.77
C GLY A 127 6.12 -19.23 22.99
N GLY A 128 7.19 -19.65 23.67
CA GLY A 128 8.29 -20.41 23.08
C GLY A 128 7.97 -21.89 22.84
N GLN A 129 8.96 -22.66 22.37
CA GLN A 129 8.88 -24.11 22.18
C GLN A 129 10.10 -24.82 22.78
N PHE A 130 9.85 -25.88 23.53
CA PHE A 130 10.86 -26.81 24.02
C PHE A 130 10.93 -28.02 23.10
N LEU A 131 12.11 -28.28 22.52
CA LEU A 131 12.38 -29.29 21.51
C LEU A 131 13.19 -30.42 22.14
N TYR A 132 12.63 -31.62 22.19
CA TYR A 132 13.20 -32.78 22.88
C TYR A 132 13.52 -33.98 21.98
N THR A 133 13.39 -33.79 20.66
CA THR A 133 13.93 -34.69 19.64
C THR A 133 14.42 -33.85 18.47
N ASN A 134 14.89 -34.47 17.38
CA ASN A 134 15.17 -33.75 16.12
C ASN A 134 13.89 -33.13 15.53
N SER A 135 13.52 -31.95 16.03
CA SER A 135 12.24 -31.27 15.85
C SER A 135 12.47 -29.78 15.55
N SER A 136 11.40 -29.00 15.40
CA SER A 136 11.54 -27.60 14.99
C SER A 136 10.46 -26.69 15.53
N ALA A 137 10.80 -25.41 15.68
CA ALA A 137 9.87 -24.31 15.89
C ALA A 137 9.82 -23.46 14.62
N PHE A 138 8.63 -23.14 14.09
CA PHE A 138 8.52 -22.48 12.79
C PHE A 138 7.34 -21.52 12.67
N ARG A 139 7.48 -20.56 11.75
CA ARG A 139 6.41 -19.65 11.34
C ARG A 139 6.52 -19.37 9.84
N THR A 140 5.37 -19.34 9.16
CA THR A 140 5.28 -18.73 7.83
C THR A 140 4.87 -17.26 7.95
N VAL A 141 5.65 -16.39 7.32
CA VAL A 141 5.44 -14.94 7.26
C VAL A 141 5.20 -14.51 5.83
N GLU A 142 4.46 -13.43 5.65
CA GLU A 142 4.34 -12.75 4.37
C GLU A 142 5.05 -11.40 4.51
N VAL A 143 6.04 -11.17 3.64
CA VAL A 143 6.99 -10.07 3.75
C VAL A 143 7.19 -9.39 2.40
N GLY A 144 7.63 -8.13 2.42
CA GLY A 144 8.10 -7.45 1.23
C GLY A 144 9.50 -7.94 0.83
N ALA A 145 9.94 -7.62 -0.38
CA ALA A 145 11.32 -7.88 -0.75
C ALA A 145 12.25 -7.00 0.09
N GLY A 146 13.41 -7.52 0.49
CA GLY A 146 14.40 -6.74 1.21
C GLY A 146 15.35 -7.58 2.06
N THR A 147 16.21 -6.89 2.81
CA THR A 147 17.11 -7.53 3.77
C THR A 147 16.45 -7.54 5.14
N TYR A 148 16.48 -8.68 5.82
CA TYR A 148 15.86 -8.89 7.13
C TYR A 148 16.88 -9.42 8.12
N GLU A 149 16.77 -9.03 9.40
CA GLU A 149 17.48 -9.68 10.50
C GLU A 149 16.55 -10.66 11.19
N ILE A 150 16.98 -11.91 11.33
CA ILE A 150 16.30 -12.93 12.13
C ILE A 150 17.10 -13.09 13.42
N ILE A 151 16.41 -12.99 14.55
CA ILE A 151 16.99 -13.18 15.88
C ILE A 151 16.27 -14.35 16.55
N VAL A 152 17.03 -15.28 17.09
CA VAL A 152 16.50 -16.41 17.85
C VAL A 152 17.07 -16.35 19.26
N GLU A 153 16.19 -16.24 20.25
CA GLU A 153 16.56 -16.39 21.66
C GLU A 153 16.39 -17.86 22.05
N ALA A 154 17.48 -18.49 22.49
CA ALA A 154 17.51 -19.91 22.77
C ALA A 154 18.34 -20.24 24.02
N TRP A 155 18.00 -21.37 24.62
CA TRP A 155 18.78 -22.01 25.68
C TRP A 155 18.68 -23.53 25.53
N GLY A 156 19.56 -24.26 26.21
CA GLY A 156 19.68 -25.68 26.02
C GLY A 156 19.97 -26.45 27.30
N THR A 157 19.72 -27.75 27.22
CA THR A 157 20.29 -28.73 28.16
C THR A 157 21.36 -29.51 27.40
N PRO A 158 22.66 -29.36 27.73
CA PRO A 158 23.70 -30.16 27.12
C PRO A 158 23.62 -31.61 27.60
N ALA A 159 24.06 -32.54 26.76
CA ALA A 159 24.21 -33.94 27.12
C ALA A 159 25.30 -34.59 26.26
N GLY A 160 25.95 -35.63 26.78
CA GLY A 160 27.15 -36.16 26.13
C GLY A 160 28.26 -35.10 26.12
N ASP A 161 28.87 -34.88 24.97
CA ASP A 161 30.04 -33.99 24.81
C ASP A 161 29.71 -32.72 23.99
N GLU A 162 28.44 -32.45 23.70
CA GLU A 162 28.02 -31.26 22.92
C GLU A 162 26.76 -30.61 23.52
N ALA A 163 26.68 -29.29 23.31
CA ALA A 163 25.46 -28.52 23.45
C ALA A 163 24.44 -28.84 22.33
N PRO A 164 23.15 -28.49 22.52
CA PRO A 164 22.15 -28.57 21.46
C PRO A 164 22.51 -27.66 20.28
N ARG A 165 22.34 -28.21 19.08
CA ARG A 165 22.64 -27.56 17.82
C ARG A 165 21.37 -27.03 17.18
N LEU A 166 21.32 -25.71 17.10
CA LEU A 166 20.31 -24.93 16.38
C LEU A 166 20.73 -24.78 14.91
N SER A 167 19.84 -25.19 14.01
CA SER A 167 19.91 -24.89 12.57
C SER A 167 18.73 -23.99 12.21
N LEU A 168 19.00 -22.72 11.90
CA LEU A 168 17.99 -21.78 11.44
C LEU A 168 17.87 -21.87 9.92
N ARG A 169 16.64 -22.01 9.43
CA ARG A 169 16.34 -22.20 8.02
C ARG A 169 15.30 -21.22 7.52
N VAL A 170 15.47 -20.75 6.29
CA VAL A 170 14.48 -20.00 5.51
C VAL A 170 14.17 -20.81 4.26
N ASP A 171 12.90 -21.15 4.04
CA ASP A 171 12.44 -21.96 2.89
C ASP A 171 13.23 -23.25 2.65
N ARG A 172 13.64 -23.90 3.75
CA ARG A 172 14.47 -25.12 3.84
C ARG A 172 15.97 -24.92 3.62
N GLU A 173 16.42 -23.74 3.23
CA GLU A 173 17.84 -23.40 3.16
C GLU A 173 18.36 -23.02 4.55
N GLU A 174 19.50 -23.58 4.95
CA GLU A 174 20.14 -23.26 6.23
C GLU A 174 20.91 -21.94 6.12
N VAL A 175 20.53 -20.98 6.96
CA VAL A 175 21.08 -19.61 6.97
C VAL A 175 21.95 -19.32 8.19
N LEU A 176 21.89 -20.19 9.21
CA LEU A 176 22.72 -20.13 10.41
C LEU A 176 22.75 -21.50 11.09
N GLU A 177 23.94 -21.91 11.55
CA GLU A 177 24.13 -23.02 12.48
C GLU A 177 24.81 -22.48 13.75
N ALA A 178 24.35 -22.90 14.93
CA ALA A 178 24.94 -22.55 16.22
C ALA A 178 24.79 -23.68 17.24
N PHE A 179 25.78 -23.83 18.11
CA PHE A 179 25.67 -24.64 19.33
C PHE A 179 25.25 -23.73 20.48
N ILE A 180 24.17 -24.10 21.19
CA ILE A 180 23.55 -23.26 22.21
C ILE A 180 24.02 -23.69 23.60
N GLU A 181 24.99 -22.96 24.14
CA GLU A 181 25.61 -23.22 25.44
C GLU A 181 24.83 -22.57 26.59
N ALA A 182 23.93 -21.64 26.27
CA ALA A 182 23.15 -20.90 27.26
C ALA A 182 22.17 -21.78 28.04
N GLU A 183 22.00 -21.49 29.33
CA GLU A 183 21.01 -22.12 30.19
C GLU A 183 19.73 -21.29 30.30
N ARG A 184 18.63 -21.90 30.78
CA ARG A 184 17.30 -21.27 30.89
C ARG A 184 17.29 -19.91 31.61
N ALA A 185 18.15 -19.71 32.60
CA ALA A 185 18.19 -18.49 33.39
C ALA A 185 18.79 -17.29 32.63
N ALA A 186 19.56 -17.55 31.58
CA ALA A 186 20.18 -16.51 30.75
C ALA A 186 20.26 -16.99 29.29
N PRO A 187 19.12 -17.05 28.57
CA PRO A 187 19.11 -17.43 27.16
C PRO A 187 20.01 -16.53 26.32
N GLU A 188 20.65 -17.10 25.30
CA GLU A 188 21.45 -16.34 24.35
C GLU A 188 20.66 -15.98 23.09
N ARG A 189 21.07 -14.90 22.43
CA ARG A 189 20.45 -14.42 21.19
C ARG A 189 21.41 -14.61 20.03
N VAL A 190 21.08 -15.53 19.14
CA VAL A 190 21.79 -15.69 17.87
C VAL A 190 21.07 -14.91 16.78
N ARG A 191 21.82 -14.34 15.85
CA ARG A 191 21.28 -13.45 14.80
C ARG A 191 21.90 -13.76 13.45
N THR A 192 21.13 -13.60 12.39
CA THR A 192 21.61 -13.65 11.01
C THR A 192 20.82 -12.70 10.11
N THR A 193 21.42 -12.31 9.00
CA THR A 193 20.81 -11.43 8.00
C THR A 193 20.50 -12.24 6.75
N VAL A 194 19.29 -12.10 6.22
CA VAL A 194 18.81 -12.78 5.02
C VAL A 194 18.21 -11.80 4.03
N VAL A 195 18.33 -12.08 2.73
CA VAL A 195 17.59 -11.36 1.69
C VAL A 195 16.37 -12.19 1.35
N LEU A 196 15.18 -11.60 1.48
CA LEU A 196 13.90 -12.23 1.16
C LEU A 196 13.30 -11.55 -0.06
N ASP A 197 12.67 -12.35 -0.92
CA ASP A 197 11.80 -11.84 -1.97
C ASP A 197 10.46 -11.39 -1.37
N ALA A 198 9.66 -10.67 -2.17
CA ALA A 198 8.30 -10.36 -1.75
C ALA A 198 7.44 -11.63 -1.79
N GLY A 199 6.76 -11.95 -0.70
CA GLY A 199 5.84 -13.07 -0.64
C GLY A 199 5.94 -13.87 0.66
N ARG A 200 5.57 -15.15 0.57
CA ARG A 200 5.49 -16.07 1.71
C ARG A 200 6.81 -16.80 1.90
N HIS A 201 7.35 -16.72 3.11
CA HIS A 201 8.58 -17.40 3.53
C HIS A 201 8.36 -18.17 4.83
N THR A 202 8.94 -19.36 4.96
CA THR A 202 8.94 -20.13 6.22
C THR A 202 10.27 -19.97 6.95
N ILE A 203 10.24 -19.42 8.16
CA ILE A 203 11.38 -19.33 9.08
C ILE A 203 11.26 -20.46 10.10
N ALA A 204 12.29 -21.28 10.24
CA ALA A 204 12.28 -22.45 11.13
C ALA A 204 13.61 -22.62 11.89
N ALA A 205 13.51 -22.73 13.21
CA ALA A 205 14.59 -23.11 14.11
C ALA A 205 14.53 -24.62 14.38
N HIS A 206 15.55 -25.37 13.96
CA HIS A 206 15.62 -26.82 14.10
C HIS A 206 16.60 -27.25 15.19
N PHE A 207 16.19 -28.20 16.02
CA PHE A 207 17.10 -28.99 16.86
C PHE A 207 17.59 -30.19 16.04
N THR A 208 18.92 -30.35 15.90
CA THR A 208 19.48 -31.25 14.86
C THR A 208 20.51 -32.26 15.34
N ASN A 209 20.84 -32.29 16.63
CA ASN A 209 21.77 -33.24 17.22
C ASN A 209 21.17 -33.86 18.48
N ASP A 210 19.95 -34.38 18.39
CA ASP A 210 19.31 -35.11 19.49
C ASP A 210 20.24 -36.18 20.09
N PHE A 211 20.32 -36.22 21.42
CA PHE A 211 21.09 -37.18 22.19
C PHE A 211 20.31 -37.57 23.43
N TYR A 212 19.82 -38.80 23.44
CA TYR A 212 19.00 -39.33 24.52
C TYR A 212 19.59 -40.64 25.05
N ARG A 213 19.89 -40.65 26.36
CA ARG A 213 20.18 -41.85 27.14
C ARG A 213 19.17 -41.94 28.28
N PRO A 214 18.26 -42.93 28.26
CA PRO A 214 17.22 -43.09 29.27
C PRO A 214 17.79 -43.01 30.69
N ASP A 215 17.18 -42.20 31.54
CA ASP A 215 17.54 -41.97 32.95
C ASP A 215 18.98 -41.44 33.19
N VAL A 216 19.71 -41.07 32.14
CA VAL A 216 21.12 -40.66 32.23
C VAL A 216 21.32 -39.24 31.72
N ALA A 217 20.87 -38.94 30.50
CA ALA A 217 21.10 -37.64 29.88
C ALA A 217 20.16 -37.41 28.71
N ASP A 218 19.71 -36.17 28.54
CA ASP A 218 18.79 -35.80 27.47
C ASP A 218 19.13 -34.40 26.95
N ARG A 219 19.57 -34.33 25.69
CA ARG A 219 19.89 -33.06 25.04
C ARG A 219 18.62 -32.44 24.54
N ASN A 220 18.38 -31.20 24.93
CA ASN A 220 17.16 -30.50 24.59
C ASN A 220 17.48 -29.07 24.17
N LEU A 221 16.70 -28.54 23.22
CA LEU A 221 16.82 -27.15 22.78
C LEU A 221 15.52 -26.42 23.08
N ALA A 222 15.60 -25.25 23.68
CA ALA A 222 14.48 -24.37 23.87
C ALA A 222 14.60 -23.15 22.96
N ILE A 223 13.55 -22.87 22.20
CA ILE A 223 13.39 -21.65 21.42
C ILE A 223 12.46 -20.74 22.23
N ALA A 224 13.00 -19.73 22.88
CA ALA A 224 12.24 -18.77 23.67
C ALA A 224 11.49 -17.78 22.76
N SER A 225 12.17 -17.24 21.74
CA SER A 225 11.59 -16.35 20.74
C SER A 225 12.21 -16.56 19.36
N ILE A 226 11.43 -16.25 18.32
CA ILE A 226 11.92 -15.97 16.98
C ILE A 226 11.44 -14.56 16.64
N GLU A 227 12.36 -13.67 16.36
CA GLU A 227 12.08 -12.28 16.02
C GLU A 227 12.54 -11.96 14.60
N LEU A 228 11.82 -11.05 13.96
CA LEU A 228 12.12 -10.58 12.61
C LEU A 228 12.13 -9.05 12.61
N ALA A 229 13.28 -8.46 12.26
CA ALA A 229 13.40 -7.05 11.93
C ALA A 229 13.52 -6.92 10.40
N GLY A 230 12.78 -5.97 9.83
CA GLY A 230 12.98 -5.57 8.45
C GLY A 230 11.71 -5.38 7.60
N PRO A 231 11.87 -4.95 6.33
CA PRO A 231 13.16 -4.73 5.66
C PRO A 231 14.06 -3.73 6.39
N LEU A 232 15.34 -4.02 6.51
CA LEU A 232 16.28 -3.15 7.23
C LEU A 232 16.48 -1.84 6.46
N PRO A 233 16.66 -0.70 7.13
CA PRO A 233 16.98 0.56 6.46
C PRO A 233 18.18 0.41 5.51
N GLY A 234 18.02 0.83 4.25
CA GLY A 234 19.05 0.68 3.22
C GLY A 234 19.05 -0.66 2.51
N SER A 235 18.07 -1.54 2.75
CA SER A 235 17.88 -2.73 1.91
C SER A 235 17.61 -2.32 0.46
N ASP A 236 18.22 -3.03 -0.47
CA ASP A 236 17.88 -2.95 -1.89
C ASP A 236 16.51 -3.59 -2.12
N VAL A 237 15.46 -2.78 -2.02
CA VAL A 237 14.09 -3.20 -2.32
C VAL A 237 13.80 -2.82 -3.76
N VAL A 238 13.62 -3.83 -4.61
CA VAL A 238 13.16 -3.58 -5.99
C VAL A 238 11.71 -3.12 -5.94
N ARG A 239 11.49 -1.81 -6.14
CA ARG A 239 10.16 -1.22 -6.24
C ARG A 239 9.64 -1.32 -7.67
N SER A 240 8.32 -1.22 -7.84
CA SER A 240 7.73 -1.21 -9.18
C SER A 240 8.16 0.06 -9.96
N PRO A 241 8.20 0.02 -11.30
CA PRO A 241 8.44 1.23 -12.10
C PRO A 241 7.47 2.37 -11.79
N SER A 242 6.22 2.04 -11.47
CA SER A 242 5.20 2.99 -11.05
C SER A 242 5.53 3.64 -9.71
N PHE A 243 6.06 2.87 -8.74
CA PHE A 243 6.51 3.41 -7.47
C PHE A 243 7.61 4.46 -7.68
N GLU A 244 8.65 4.14 -8.44
CA GLU A 244 9.74 5.08 -8.75
C GLU A 244 9.25 6.36 -9.42
N THR A 245 8.25 6.23 -10.30
CA THR A 245 7.66 7.36 -11.02
C THR A 245 6.81 8.26 -10.10
N ILE A 246 6.03 7.65 -9.21
CA ILE A 246 5.09 8.35 -8.31
C ILE A 246 5.83 8.91 -7.09
N PHE A 247 6.66 8.12 -6.43
CA PHE A 247 7.44 8.48 -5.24
C PHE A 247 8.80 9.10 -5.59
N PHE A 248 8.81 10.04 -6.52
CA PHE A 248 10.03 10.69 -7.03
C PHE A 248 10.75 11.58 -5.99
N ALA A 249 10.11 11.89 -4.85
CA ALA A 249 10.67 12.71 -3.80
C ALA A 249 10.90 11.86 -2.54
N PRO A 250 12.16 11.63 -2.12
CA PRO A 250 12.43 10.82 -0.94
C PRO A 250 11.98 11.54 0.34
N PRO A 251 11.44 10.82 1.35
CA PRO A 251 10.95 11.41 2.59
C PRO A 251 12.06 12.04 3.45
N GLY A 252 13.33 11.69 3.24
CA GLY A 252 14.42 12.11 4.11
C GLY A 252 14.34 11.47 5.50
N SER A 253 15.07 12.02 6.47
CA SER A 253 15.29 11.38 7.78
C SER A 253 14.40 11.88 8.92
N ASN A 254 13.52 12.87 8.69
CA ASN A 254 12.65 13.41 9.73
C ASN A 254 11.23 13.73 9.22
N ASP A 255 10.31 13.94 10.15
CA ASP A 255 8.90 14.18 9.83
C ASP A 255 8.69 15.44 8.96
N ALA A 256 9.46 16.49 9.21
CA ALA A 256 9.38 17.71 8.41
C ALA A 256 9.82 17.50 6.95
N SER A 257 10.87 16.70 6.71
CA SER A 257 11.27 16.32 5.36
C SER A 257 10.25 15.38 4.71
N ALA A 258 9.70 14.44 5.48
CA ALA A 258 8.69 13.49 5.00
C ALA A 258 7.43 14.22 4.54
N ARG A 259 6.96 15.18 5.34
CA ARG A 259 5.83 16.06 5.01
C ARG A 259 6.06 16.85 3.72
N ARG A 260 7.26 17.41 3.53
CA ARG A 260 7.61 18.14 2.29
C ARG A 260 7.63 17.22 1.07
N ALA A 261 8.16 16.01 1.23
CA ALA A 261 8.16 15.01 0.17
C ALA A 261 6.74 14.57 -0.20
N ALA A 262 5.90 14.27 0.80
CA ALA A 262 4.50 13.89 0.61
C ALA A 262 3.74 14.96 -0.17
N ARG A 263 3.88 16.25 0.22
CA ARG A 263 3.25 17.35 -0.51
C ARG A 263 3.65 17.39 -1.99
N ARG A 264 4.95 17.25 -2.29
CA ARG A 264 5.44 17.26 -3.69
C ARG A 264 4.90 16.09 -4.50
N VAL A 265 4.83 14.90 -3.92
CA VAL A 265 4.26 13.71 -4.55
C VAL A 265 2.78 13.94 -4.85
N LEU A 266 2.01 14.34 -3.83
CA LEU A 266 0.56 14.55 -3.93
C LEU A 266 0.21 15.70 -4.88
N GLU A 267 0.94 16.80 -4.89
CA GLU A 267 0.70 17.93 -5.80
C GLU A 267 0.91 17.52 -7.27
N ARG A 268 1.98 16.77 -7.57
CA ARG A 268 2.22 16.26 -8.92
C ARG A 268 1.17 15.24 -9.34
N PHE A 269 0.83 14.30 -8.45
CA PHE A 269 -0.18 13.28 -8.70
C PHE A 269 -1.56 13.89 -8.95
N ALA A 270 -2.03 14.73 -8.02
CA ALA A 270 -3.36 15.33 -8.10
C ALA A 270 -3.50 16.34 -9.25
N SER A 271 -2.45 17.08 -9.60
CA SER A 271 -2.49 17.96 -10.79
C SER A 271 -2.73 17.15 -12.08
N ARG A 272 -2.14 15.96 -12.21
CA ARG A 272 -2.39 15.05 -13.34
C ARG A 272 -3.78 14.44 -13.24
N ALA A 273 -4.17 13.98 -12.05
CA ALA A 273 -5.47 13.34 -11.81
C ALA A 273 -6.63 14.29 -12.12
N PHE A 274 -6.55 15.54 -11.66
CA PHE A 274 -7.59 16.56 -11.86
C PHE A 274 -7.46 17.26 -13.22
N ARG A 275 -6.41 16.94 -13.98
CA ARG A 275 -6.14 17.45 -15.34
C ARG A 275 -6.04 18.98 -15.39
N ARG A 276 -5.56 19.59 -14.29
CA ARG A 276 -5.36 21.03 -14.14
C ARG A 276 -4.34 21.32 -13.03
N PRO A 277 -3.78 22.55 -12.98
CA PRO A 277 -3.02 22.98 -11.81
C PRO A 277 -3.84 22.80 -10.52
N LEU A 278 -3.22 22.18 -9.52
CA LEU A 278 -3.84 21.97 -8.21
C LEU A 278 -3.92 23.30 -7.46
N ALA A 279 -5.10 23.63 -6.92
CA ALA A 279 -5.26 24.82 -6.11
C ALA A 279 -4.63 24.63 -4.72
N GLY A 280 -4.19 25.73 -4.09
CA GLY A 280 -3.53 25.66 -2.77
C GLY A 280 -4.40 25.04 -1.68
N HIS A 281 -5.72 25.26 -1.71
CA HIS A 281 -6.65 24.65 -0.76
C HIS A 281 -6.75 23.13 -0.95
N GLU A 282 -6.74 22.63 -2.18
CA GLU A 282 -6.79 21.19 -2.48
C GLU A 282 -5.51 20.48 -2.04
N SER A 283 -4.34 21.10 -2.26
CA SER A 283 -3.06 20.62 -1.69
C SER A 283 -3.16 20.49 -0.17
N ASN A 284 -3.74 21.48 0.51
CA ASN A 284 -3.92 21.44 1.96
C ASN A 284 -4.91 20.36 2.40
N LEU A 285 -6.00 20.13 1.67
CA LEU A 285 -6.96 19.07 1.97
C LEU A 285 -6.32 17.68 1.83
N LEU A 286 -5.57 17.41 0.75
CA LEU A 286 -4.85 16.14 0.58
C LEU A 286 -3.79 15.94 1.67
N MET A 287 -3.10 17.01 2.08
CA MET A 287 -2.16 16.93 3.20
C MET A 287 -2.84 16.64 4.54
N LYS A 288 -4.06 17.11 4.78
CA LYS A 288 -4.83 16.74 5.99
C LYS A 288 -5.13 15.24 6.02
N VAL A 289 -5.47 14.63 4.88
CA VAL A 289 -5.70 13.19 4.76
C VAL A 289 -4.42 12.41 5.06
N TYR A 290 -3.30 12.80 4.45
CA TYR A 290 -1.97 12.24 4.75
C TYR A 290 -1.63 12.32 6.24
N GLU A 291 -1.87 13.47 6.87
CA GLU A 291 -1.59 13.67 8.30
C GLU A 291 -2.51 12.86 9.22
N SER A 292 -3.73 12.53 8.77
CA SER A 292 -4.63 11.67 9.55
C SER A 292 -4.10 10.25 9.61
N ALA A 293 -3.82 9.66 8.44
CA ALA A 293 -3.25 8.32 8.34
C ALA A 293 -1.97 8.20 9.20
N ARG A 294 -1.06 9.18 9.11
CA ARG A 294 0.17 9.20 9.91
C ARG A 294 -0.06 9.20 11.43
N ARG A 295 -1.16 9.80 11.92
CA ARG A 295 -1.50 9.81 13.36
C ARG A 295 -2.05 8.48 13.85
N GLU A 296 -2.59 7.67 12.94
CA GLU A 296 -3.16 6.35 13.24
C GLU A 296 -2.09 5.24 13.29
N GLY A 297 -0.83 5.60 13.03
CA GLY A 297 0.32 4.70 13.11
C GLY A 297 0.93 4.38 11.74
N ASP A 298 0.32 4.84 10.65
CA ASP A 298 0.78 4.52 9.30
C ASP A 298 2.13 5.18 8.96
N GLY A 299 2.95 4.48 8.17
CA GLY A 299 4.18 4.99 7.58
C GLY A 299 3.98 6.14 6.57
N TYR A 300 5.09 6.77 6.16
CA TYR A 300 5.10 7.81 5.13
C TYR A 300 4.42 7.35 3.83
N GLU A 301 4.76 6.15 3.36
CA GLU A 301 4.25 5.60 2.12
C GLU A 301 2.74 5.38 2.19
N GLN A 302 2.27 4.75 3.27
CA GLN A 302 0.86 4.48 3.47
C GLN A 302 0.04 5.77 3.58
N GLY A 303 0.53 6.78 4.31
CA GLY A 303 -0.16 8.08 4.35
C GLY A 303 -0.28 8.74 2.97
N VAL A 304 0.72 8.58 2.08
CA VAL A 304 0.64 9.09 0.70
C VAL A 304 -0.37 8.28 -0.11
N ARG A 305 -0.42 6.95 0.04
CA ARG A 305 -1.40 6.09 -0.62
C ARG A 305 -2.84 6.48 -0.27
N VAL A 306 -3.15 6.67 1.01
CA VAL A 306 -4.48 7.09 1.46
C VAL A 306 -4.89 8.44 0.84
N ALA A 307 -3.96 9.40 0.79
CA ALA A 307 -4.24 10.70 0.16
C ALA A 307 -4.39 10.59 -1.38
N MET A 308 -3.65 9.70 -2.06
CA MET A 308 -3.86 9.40 -3.47
C MET A 308 -5.24 8.77 -3.73
N THR A 309 -5.65 7.83 -2.88
CA THR A 309 -6.98 7.22 -2.91
C THR A 309 -8.07 8.29 -2.82
N ALA A 310 -7.97 9.21 -1.84
CA ALA A 310 -8.90 10.32 -1.70
C ALA A 310 -8.98 11.19 -2.98
N ALA A 311 -7.84 11.45 -3.62
CA ALA A 311 -7.83 12.17 -4.90
C ALA A 311 -8.56 11.38 -6.00
N LEU A 312 -8.39 10.06 -6.10
CA LEU A 312 -9.00 9.20 -7.12
C LEU A 312 -10.50 8.94 -6.94
N VAL A 313 -11.08 9.30 -5.80
CA VAL A 313 -12.54 9.23 -5.56
C VAL A 313 -13.19 10.61 -5.48
N SER A 314 -12.41 11.67 -5.72
CA SER A 314 -12.89 13.04 -5.63
C SER A 314 -13.79 13.48 -6.77
N PRO A 315 -14.62 14.52 -6.60
CA PRO A 315 -15.39 15.09 -7.70
C PRO A 315 -14.47 15.69 -8.78
N ALA A 316 -13.35 16.31 -8.36
CA ALA A 316 -12.35 16.87 -9.27
C ALA A 316 -11.71 15.79 -10.18
N PHE A 317 -11.65 14.55 -9.73
CA PHE A 317 -11.20 13.41 -10.51
C PHE A 317 -12.33 12.76 -11.31
N LEU A 318 -13.44 12.44 -10.64
CA LEU A 318 -14.56 11.69 -11.19
C LEU A 318 -15.33 12.48 -12.26
N TYR A 319 -15.31 13.81 -12.23
CA TYR A 319 -16.01 14.63 -13.20
C TYR A 319 -15.01 15.39 -14.11
N ARG A 320 -15.37 15.49 -15.39
CA ARG A 320 -14.68 16.32 -16.38
C ARG A 320 -15.59 17.46 -16.81
N SER A 321 -15.07 18.68 -16.82
CA SER A 321 -15.72 19.81 -17.47
C SER A 321 -15.49 19.73 -18.98
N VAL A 322 -16.56 19.78 -19.76
CA VAL A 322 -16.49 19.96 -21.21
C VAL A 322 -16.72 21.45 -21.47
N ALA A 323 -15.68 22.17 -21.88
CA ALA A 323 -15.80 23.58 -22.26
C ALA A 323 -16.42 23.68 -23.67
N HIS A 324 -17.55 24.37 -23.78
CA HIS A 324 -18.05 24.85 -25.06
C HIS A 324 -17.38 26.19 -25.41
N ALA A 325 -16.88 26.32 -26.64
CA ALA A 325 -16.06 27.45 -27.07
C ALA A 325 -16.80 28.81 -27.15
N SER A 326 -18.12 28.85 -26.94
CA SER A 326 -18.90 30.09 -26.92
C SER A 326 -20.18 29.86 -26.11
N PRO A 327 -20.23 30.25 -24.83
CA PRO A 327 -21.35 29.92 -23.95
C PRO A 327 -22.67 30.67 -24.26
N ASN A 328 -22.65 31.66 -25.18
CA ASN A 328 -23.74 32.63 -25.38
C ASN A 328 -24.26 32.75 -26.83
N ASP A 329 -24.01 31.79 -27.73
CA ASP A 329 -24.54 31.86 -29.11
C ASP A 329 -25.19 30.53 -29.54
N GLU A 330 -26.52 30.44 -29.39
CA GLU A 330 -27.32 29.27 -29.78
C GLU A 330 -27.44 29.07 -31.31
N SER A 331 -26.96 30.01 -32.13
CA SER A 331 -27.20 30.03 -33.58
C SER A 331 -25.99 29.71 -34.46
N ALA A 332 -24.82 29.51 -33.87
CA ALA A 332 -23.59 29.37 -34.64
C ALA A 332 -23.39 27.94 -35.18
N ILE A 333 -23.57 27.77 -36.49
CA ILE A 333 -23.11 26.57 -37.21
C ILE A 333 -21.58 26.62 -37.29
N HIS A 334 -20.91 25.88 -36.42
CA HIS A 334 -19.45 25.89 -36.35
C HIS A 334 -18.81 24.91 -37.35
N ARG A 335 -17.99 25.43 -38.28
CA ARG A 335 -17.00 24.63 -39.01
C ARG A 335 -15.83 24.31 -38.09
N LEU A 336 -15.56 23.02 -37.90
CA LEU A 336 -14.46 22.50 -37.08
C LEU A 336 -13.10 23.03 -37.55
N GLY A 337 -12.34 23.65 -36.65
CA GLY A 337 -10.95 24.04 -36.88
C GLY A 337 -9.99 22.85 -36.67
N GLY A 338 -8.90 22.81 -37.44
CA GLY A 338 -7.98 21.65 -37.54
C GLY A 338 -7.35 21.16 -36.23
N HIS A 339 -7.30 21.96 -35.16
CA HIS A 339 -6.81 21.54 -33.84
C HIS A 339 -7.88 20.80 -32.99
N GLU A 340 -9.17 21.13 -33.15
CA GLU A 340 -10.27 20.44 -32.45
C GLU A 340 -10.57 19.07 -33.06
N LEU A 341 -10.34 18.92 -34.36
CA LEU A 341 -10.40 17.63 -35.05
C LEU A 341 -9.30 16.66 -34.55
N ALA A 342 -8.14 17.17 -34.13
CA ALA A 342 -7.06 16.35 -33.59
C ALA A 342 -7.35 15.79 -32.19
N SER A 343 -7.91 16.58 -31.26
CA SER A 343 -8.34 16.08 -29.95
C SER A 343 -9.53 15.12 -30.05
N ARG A 344 -10.50 15.39 -30.94
CA ARG A 344 -11.65 14.50 -31.17
C ARG A 344 -11.24 13.20 -31.87
N ALA A 345 -10.34 13.23 -32.85
CA ALA A 345 -9.82 12.03 -33.51
C ALA A 345 -8.99 11.17 -32.54
N ARG A 346 -8.24 11.78 -31.62
CA ARG A 346 -7.37 11.04 -30.68
C ARG A 346 -8.16 10.33 -29.57
N TYR A 347 -9.25 10.90 -29.07
CA TYR A 347 -10.15 10.19 -28.15
C TYR A 347 -11.01 9.14 -28.87
N PHE A 348 -11.45 9.42 -30.10
CA PHE A 348 -12.19 8.46 -30.93
C PHE A 348 -11.31 7.25 -31.34
N LEU A 349 -9.99 7.44 -31.42
CA LEU A 349 -9.03 6.38 -31.76
C LEU A 349 -8.34 5.72 -30.53
N TRP A 350 -8.16 6.42 -29.40
CA TRP A 350 -7.25 5.98 -28.31
C TRP A 350 -7.70 6.21 -26.85
N SER A 351 -8.82 6.89 -26.58
CA SER A 351 -9.43 7.02 -25.22
C SER A 351 -8.47 7.31 -24.04
N SER A 352 -7.46 8.20 -24.17
CA SER A 352 -6.41 8.44 -23.15
C SER A 352 -5.96 9.92 -23.03
N VAL A 353 -5.25 10.26 -21.94
CA VAL A 353 -4.66 11.59 -21.65
C VAL A 353 -3.38 11.79 -22.51
N PRO A 354 -3.02 13.02 -22.95
CA PRO A 354 -1.78 13.22 -23.70
C PRO A 354 -0.53 12.86 -22.88
N GLY A 355 0.30 11.97 -23.42
CA GLY A 355 1.67 11.71 -22.95
C GLY A 355 2.68 12.57 -23.70
N ASP A 356 3.70 13.03 -22.98
CA ASP A 356 4.92 13.59 -23.57
C ASP A 356 5.86 12.43 -23.92
N GLY A 357 6.36 12.44 -25.16
CA GLY A 357 7.41 11.53 -25.62
C GLY A 357 8.80 11.97 -25.20
#